data_AF-W1DGC8-F1
#
_entry.id   AF-W1DGC8-F1
#
_cell.length_a   1.000
_cell.length_b   1.000
_cell.length_c   1.000
_cell.angle_alpha   90.00
_cell.angle_beta   90.00
_cell.angle_gamma   90.00
#
_symmetry.space_group_name_H-M   'P 1'
#
loop_
_entity.id
_entity.type
_entity.pdbx_description
1 polymer ?
#
loop_
_entity_poly.entity_id
_entity_poly.type
_entity_poly.pdbx_seq_one_letter_code
_entity_poly.pdbx_strand_id
1 'polypeptide(L)' 'MQLKRVAEAKLPTPWGDFLMVGFEELATGQDHVALVYGDISGSRRSSPAYIQSV' A
#
# COMPACT_ATOMS: atom_id res chain seq x y z
N MET A 1 8.45 -2.97 -14.72
CA MET A 1 7.40 -2.89 -13.68
C MET A 1 6.79 -1.51 -13.73
N GLN A 2 5.63 -1.38 -14.39
CA GLN A 2 4.80 -0.18 -14.32
C GLN A 2 3.54 -0.58 -13.53
N LEU A 3 3.42 -0.05 -12.32
CA LEU A 3 2.27 -0.23 -11.45
C LEU A 3 1.39 1.02 -11.52
N LYS A 4 0.10 0.84 -11.77
CA LYS A 4 -0.88 1.92 -11.76
C LYS A 4 -1.67 1.86 -10.46
N ARG A 5 -1.80 2.98 -9.76
CA ARG A 5 -2.74 3.11 -8.64
C ARG A 5 -4.16 3.06 -9.19
N VAL A 6 -4.95 2.09 -8.75
CA VAL A 6 -6.32 1.87 -9.25
C VAL A 6 -7.38 2.19 -8.21
N ALA A 7 -7.08 1.98 -6.93
CA ALA A 7 -8.03 2.23 -5.85
C ALA A 7 -7.32 2.58 -4.55
N GLU A 8 -8.01 3.34 -3.70
CA GLU A 8 -7.63 3.58 -2.31
C GLU A 8 -8.85 3.41 -1.41
N ALA A 9 -8.67 2.78 -0.26
CA ALA A 9 -9.73 2.55 0.71
C ALA A 9 -9.19 2.62 2.14
N LYS A 10 -10.03 3.06 3.07
CA LYS A 10 -9.73 2.97 4.50
C LYS A 10 -10.15 1.60 5.00
N LEU A 11 -9.21 0.86 5.57
CA LEU A 11 -9.40 -0.45 6.16
C LEU A 11 -9.35 -0.32 7.69
N PRO A 12 -10.51 -0.22 8.37
CA PRO A 12 -10.56 -0.19 9.82
C PRO A 12 -10.24 -1.59 10.35
N THR A 13 -9.15 -1.70 11.12
CA THR A 13 -8.76 -2.97 11.77
C THR A 13 -8.75 -2.78 13.29
N PRO A 14 -8.80 -3.87 14.08
CA PRO A 14 -8.66 -3.77 15.54
C PRO A 14 -7.34 -3.13 16.01
N TRP A 15 -6.32 -3.10 15.14
CA TRP A 15 -5.01 -2.49 15.42
C TRP A 15 -4.92 -1.03 14.98
N GLY A 16 -5.98 -0.47 14.40
CA GLY A 16 -6.07 0.90 13.91
C GLY A 16 -6.51 0.99 12.44
N ASP A 17 -6.57 2.22 11.93
CA ASP A 17 -6.97 2.48 10.55
C ASP A 17 -5.78 2.37 9.60
N PHE A 18 -5.91 1.48 8.61
CA PHE A 18 -4.94 1.35 7.52
C PHE A 18 -5.48 2.01 6.27
N LEU A 19 -4.61 2.68 5.51
CA LEU A 19 -4.89 3.09 4.14
C LEU A 19 -4.45 1.95 3.22
N MET A 20 -5.42 1.29 2.60
CA MET A 20 -5.19 0.27 1.60
C MET A 20 -5.12 0.92 0.23
N VAL A 21 -4.01 0.71 -0.48
CA VAL A 21 -3.80 1.21 -1.84
C VAL A 21 -3.64 0.03 -2.78
N GLY A 22 -4.56 -0.10 -3.73
CA GLY A 22 -4.54 -1.10 -4.79
C GLY A 22 -3.73 -0.62 -5.98
N PHE A 23 -2.85 -1.48 -6.48
CA PHE A 23 -2.03 -1.28 -7.66
C PHE A 23 -2.29 -2.41 -8.65
N GLU A 24 -2.38 -2.06 -9.92
CA GLU A 24 -2.48 -3.02 -11.02
C GLU A 24 -1.19 -2.97 -11.84
N GLU A 25 -0.59 -4.12 -12.09
CA GLU A 25 0.56 -4.22 -13.00
C GLU A 25 0.10 -4.24 -14.45
N LEU A 26 0.44 -3.19 -15.19
CA LEU A 26 0.01 -3.02 -16.60
C LEU A 26 0.56 -4.11 -17.55
N ALA A 27 1.66 -4.77 -17.17
CA ALA A 27 2.33 -5.76 -18.01
C ALA A 27 1.73 -7.17 -17.86
N THR A 28 1.22 -7.51 -16.67
CA THR A 28 0.79 -8.87 -16.33
C THR A 28 -0.67 -8.94 -15.91
N GLY A 29 -1.30 -7.80 -15.61
CA GLY A 29 -2.63 -7.72 -15.00
C GLY A 29 -2.66 -8.21 -13.56
N GLN A 30 -1.50 -8.31 -12.88
CA GLN A 30 -1.45 -8.72 -11.48
C GLN A 30 -1.84 -7.58 -10.55
N ASP A 31 -2.66 -7.92 -9.56
CA ASP A 31 -3.05 -7.02 -8.50
C ASP A 31 -2.03 -7.06 -7.36
N HIS A 32 -1.62 -5.87 -6.91
CA HIS A 32 -0.77 -5.67 -5.76
C HIS A 32 -1.46 -4.72 -4.79
N VAL A 33 -1.29 -4.95 -3.48
CA VAL A 33 -1.90 -4.11 -2.44
C VAL A 33 -0.82 -3.64 -1.48
N ALA A 34 -0.84 -2.35 -1.16
CA ALA A 34 -0.04 -1.78 -0.09
C ALA A 34 -0.95 -1.38 1.08
N LEU A 35 -0.60 -1.81 2.29
CA LEU A 35 -1.22 -1.35 3.52
C LEU A 35 -0.32 -0.31 4.18
N VAL A 36 -0.82 0.92 4.25
CA VAL A 36 -0.12 2.04 4.86
C VAL A 36 -0.74 2.31 6.23
N TYR A 37 0.09 2.33 7.26
CA TYR A 37 -0.35 2.63 8.62
C TYR A 37 0.27 3.93 9.10
N GLY A 38 -0.56 4.87 9.56
CA GLY A 38 -0.12 6.17 10.02
C GLY A 38 0.31 7.13 8.88
N ASP A 39 1.07 8.15 9.25
CA ASP A 39 1.57 9.17 8.33
C ASP A 39 3.01 8.87 7.87
N ILE A 40 3.18 8.63 6.58
CA ILE A 40 4.46 8.34 5.93
C ILE A 40 5.08 9.58 5.25
N SER A 41 4.49 10.76 5.38
CA SER A 41 4.98 12.01 4.75
C SER A 41 6.25 12.58 5.40
N GLY A 42 6.75 11.95 6.47
CA GLY A 42 7.95 12.36 7.19
C GLY A 42 9.22 12.28 6.36
N SER A 43 9.65 13.40 5.80
CA SER A 43 10.82 13.59 4.91
C SER A 43 12.21 13.24 5.50
N ARG A 44 12.28 12.68 6.72
CA ARG A 44 13.56 12.45 7.41
C ARG A 44 13.66 11.12 8.17
N ARG A 45 12.61 10.29 8.17
CA ARG A 45 12.66 8.95 8.78
C ARG A 45 12.29 7.91 7.74
N SER A 46 13.19 6.97 7.50
CA SER A 46 12.89 5.72 6.81
C SER A 46 11.71 5.05 7.54
N SER A 47 10.53 5.10 6.93
CA SER A 47 9.36 4.40 7.43
C SER A 47 9.57 2.91 7.20
N PRO A 48 9.47 2.05 8.23
CA PRO A 48 9.63 0.61 8.05
C PRO A 48 8.55 0.09 7.10
N ALA A 49 8.97 -0.51 5.99
CA ALA A 49 8.10 -1.17 5.03
C ALA A 49 8.30 -2.68 5.12
N TYR A 50 7.20 -3.43 5.17
CA TYR A 50 7.21 -4.88 5.16
C TYR A 50 6.60 -5.38 3.86
N ILE A 51 7.35 -6.18 3.11
CA ILE A 51 6.90 -6.78 1.85
C ILE A 51 6.63 -8.25 2.11
N GLN A 52 5.36 -8.65 2.07
CA GLN A 52 4.98 -10.07 2.05
C GLN A 52 4.68 -10.46 0.61
N SER A 53 5.41 -11.44 0.09
CA SER A 53 5.03 -12.14 -1.13
C SER A 53 3.96 -13.16 -0.78
N VAL A 54 2.78 -13.03 -1.37
CA VAL A 54 1.76 -14.09 -1.43
C VAL A 54 1.86 -14.83 -2.75
#